data_AF-A0A1J3ZVN3-F1
#
_entry.id   AF-A0A1J3ZVN3-F1
#
_cell.length_a   1.000
_cell.length_b   1.000
_cell.length_c   1.000
_cell.angle_alpha   90.00
_cell.angle_beta   90.00
_cell.angle_gamma   90.00
#
_symmetry.space_group_name_H-M   'P 1'
#
loop_
_entity.id
_entity.type
_entity.pdbx_description
1 polymer ?
#
loop_
_entity_poly.entity_id
_entity_poly.type
_entity_poly.pdbx_seq_one_letter_code
_entity_poly.pdbx_strand_id
1 'polypeptide(L)'
;MKKVLYIIAIIIVITIIYTIVNFLFFDKWAFYSCEKQLNTYIKNDDTKKLSQISKDNKTYQFLWKQDKISIEGKANNQGSGHVGYYPIDINGKSATLTIQIKHGFLPEKPNIKSIELDK
;
A
#
# COMPACT_ATOMS: atom_id res chain seq x y z
N MET A 1 -19.37 -17.78 -36.01
CA MET A 1 -17.98 -17.28 -36.10
C MET A 1 -17.87 -15.80 -35.77
N LYS A 2 -18.48 -14.87 -36.55
CA LYS A 2 -18.40 -13.42 -36.26
C LYS A 2 -18.84 -13.02 -34.85
N LYS A 3 -19.98 -13.53 -34.35
CA LYS A 3 -20.47 -13.28 -32.98
C LYS A 3 -19.49 -13.73 -31.89
N VAL A 4 -18.81 -14.86 -32.10
CA VAL A 4 -17.79 -15.38 -31.17
C VAL A 4 -16.56 -14.48 -31.16
N LEU A 5 -16.12 -14.02 -32.33
CA LEU A 5 -15.02 -13.05 -32.45
C LEU A 5 -15.33 -11.72 -31.75
N TYR A 6 -16.57 -11.23 -31.85
CA TYR A 6 -17.01 -10.03 -31.13
C TYR A 6 -16.95 -10.23 -29.60
N ILE A 7 -17.42 -11.38 -29.10
CA ILE A 7 -17.36 -11.68 -27.66
C ILE A 7 -15.91 -11.73 -27.18
N ILE A 8 -15.02 -12.38 -27.93
CA ILE A 8 -13.59 -12.45 -27.60
C ILE A 8 -12.97 -11.04 -27.58
N ALA A 9 -13.25 -10.21 -28.58
CA ALA A 9 -12.76 -8.85 -28.65
C ALA A 9 -13.22 -8.01 -27.43
N ILE A 10 -14.48 -8.15 -27.03
CA ILE A 10 -15.03 -7.46 -25.84
C ILE A 10 -14.30 -7.91 -24.57
N ILE A 11 -14.06 -9.22 -24.39
CA ILE A 11 -13.34 -9.74 -23.22
C ILE A 11 -11.91 -9.19 -23.15
N ILE A 12 -11.22 -9.13 -24.29
CA ILE A 12 -9.87 -8.55 -24.37
C ILE A 12 -9.90 -7.08 -23.95
N VAL A 13 -10.84 -6.29 -24.50
CA VAL A 13 -10.98 -4.86 -24.16
C VAL A 13 -11.26 -4.67 -22.67
N ILE A 14 -12.18 -5.46 -22.09
CA ILE A 14 -12.48 -5.42 -20.65
C ILE A 14 -11.24 -5.74 -19.82
N THR A 15 -10.47 -6.76 -20.21
CA THR A 15 -9.24 -7.16 -19.51
C THR A 15 -8.17 -6.07 -19.54
N ILE A 16 -8.03 -5.39 -20.68
CA ILE A 16 -7.12 -4.26 -20.84
C ILE A 16 -7.55 -3.09 -19.94
N ILE A 17 -8.84 -2.72 -19.98
CA ILE A 17 -9.38 -1.63 -19.15
C ILE A 17 -9.17 -1.95 -17.67
N TYR A 18 -9.49 -3.19 -17.24
CA TYR A 18 -9.26 -3.64 -15.88
C TYR A 18 -7.80 -3.50 -15.47
N THR A 19 -6.86 -3.95 -16.30
CA THR A 19 -5.43 -3.87 -16.02
C THR A 19 -4.96 -2.41 -15.91
N ILE A 20 -5.39 -1.54 -16.83
CA ILE A 20 -5.03 -0.11 -16.83
C ILE A 20 -5.56 0.58 -15.57
N VAL A 21 -6.84 0.36 -15.22
CA VAL A 21 -7.43 0.95 -14.01
C VAL A 21 -6.68 0.47 -12.77
N ASN A 22 -6.44 -0.84 -12.62
CA ASN A 22 -5.69 -1.34 -11.48
C ASN A 22 -4.29 -0.73 -11.42
N PHE A 23 -3.57 -0.63 -12.55
CA PHE A 23 -2.25 -0.01 -12.58
C PHE A 23 -2.27 1.46 -12.15
N LEU A 24 -3.22 2.26 -12.65
CA LEU A 24 -3.31 3.70 -12.34
C LEU A 24 -3.71 3.99 -10.89
N PHE A 25 -4.50 3.11 -10.27
CA PHE A 25 -5.05 3.33 -8.93
C PHE A 25 -4.39 2.48 -7.84
N PHE A 26 -3.45 1.59 -8.19
CA PHE A 26 -2.81 0.67 -7.26
C PHE A 26 -2.19 1.39 -6.06
N ASP A 27 -1.32 2.37 -6.31
CA ASP A 27 -0.58 3.08 -5.25
C ASP A 27 -1.53 3.79 -4.28
N LYS A 28 -2.55 4.49 -4.80
CA LYS A 28 -3.56 5.17 -3.99
C LYS A 28 -4.30 4.19 -3.08
N TRP A 29 -4.70 3.06 -3.65
CA TRP A 29 -5.42 2.04 -2.92
C TRP A 29 -4.51 1.29 -1.91
N ALA A 30 -3.22 1.13 -2.22
CA ALA A 30 -2.23 0.59 -1.31
C ALA A 30 -2.01 1.51 -0.10
N PHE A 31 -1.81 2.81 -0.32
CA PHE A 31 -1.66 3.79 0.76
C PHE A 31 -2.89 3.87 1.64
N TYR A 32 -4.08 3.95 1.05
CA TYR A 32 -5.34 3.91 1.79
C TYR A 32 -5.46 2.64 2.65
N SER A 33 -5.08 1.48 2.10
CA SER A 33 -5.11 0.21 2.81
C SER A 33 -4.12 0.15 3.98
N CYS A 34 -2.92 0.71 3.80
CA CYS A 34 -1.90 0.79 4.84
C CYS A 34 -2.28 1.80 5.94
N GLU A 35 -2.82 2.96 5.57
CA GLU A 35 -3.32 3.96 6.52
C GLU A 35 -4.42 3.36 7.40
N LYS A 36 -5.37 2.63 6.79
CA LYS A 36 -6.43 1.95 7.54
C LYS A 36 -5.88 0.88 8.49
N GLN A 37 -4.86 0.12 8.07
CA GLN A 37 -4.19 -0.86 8.92
C GLN A 37 -3.50 -0.20 10.13
N LEU A 38 -2.71 0.86 9.91
CA LEU A 38 -2.03 1.59 10.99
C LEU A 38 -3.02 2.17 11.99
N ASN A 39 -4.06 2.84 11.50
CA ASN A 39 -5.12 3.39 12.35
C ASN A 39 -5.86 2.29 13.13
N THR A 40 -5.99 1.08 12.58
CA THR A 40 -6.57 -0.06 13.31
C THR A 40 -5.64 -0.52 14.44
N TYR A 41 -4.33 -0.59 14.19
CA TYR A 41 -3.36 -0.95 15.23
C TYR A 41 -3.31 0.08 16.36
N ILE A 42 -3.33 1.36 16.03
CA ILE A 42 -3.37 2.47 17.01
C ILE A 42 -4.66 2.43 17.82
N LYS A 43 -5.82 2.36 17.14
CA LYS A 43 -7.13 2.34 17.82
C LYS A 43 -7.29 1.17 18.79
N ASN A 44 -6.64 0.05 18.51
CA ASN A 44 -6.71 -1.16 19.33
C ASN A 44 -5.55 -1.31 20.32
N ASP A 45 -4.70 -0.29 20.47
CA ASP A 45 -3.47 -0.34 21.29
C ASP A 45 -2.58 -1.57 20.98
N ASP A 46 -2.51 -1.98 19.71
CA ASP A 46 -1.76 -3.17 19.27
C ASP A 46 -0.26 -2.87 19.16
N THR A 47 0.35 -2.68 20.33
CA THR A 47 1.78 -2.40 20.52
C THR A 47 2.68 -3.46 19.86
N LYS A 48 2.24 -4.72 19.85
CA LYS A 48 2.98 -5.82 19.22
C LYS A 48 3.04 -5.64 17.71
N LYS A 49 1.91 -5.37 17.06
CA LYS A 49 1.88 -5.11 15.61
C LYS A 49 2.66 -3.85 15.25
N LEU A 50 2.48 -2.77 16.01
CA LEU A 50 3.21 -1.52 15.79
C LEU A 50 4.73 -1.71 15.94
N SER A 51 5.18 -2.47 16.94
CA SER A 51 6.60 -2.78 17.12
C SER A 51 7.13 -3.68 16.00
N GLN A 52 6.38 -4.70 15.57
CA GLN A 52 6.78 -5.60 14.48
C GLN A 52 6.99 -4.89 13.14
N ILE A 53 6.15 -3.91 12.83
CA ILE A 53 6.24 -3.15 11.58
C ILE A 53 7.19 -1.95 11.69
N SER A 54 7.67 -1.59 12.88
CA SER A 54 8.61 -0.48 13.02
C SER A 54 10.04 -0.98 12.88
N LYS A 55 10.83 -0.37 12.01
CA LYS A 55 12.23 -0.80 11.81
C LYS A 55 13.12 -0.47 13.01
N ASP A 56 12.77 0.55 13.79
CA ASP A 56 13.48 0.96 14.99
C ASP A 56 12.53 1.52 16.06
N ASN A 57 13.09 1.75 17.26
CA ASN A 57 12.34 2.30 18.38
C ASN A 57 11.89 3.76 18.14
N LYS A 58 12.65 4.57 17.37
CA LYS A 58 12.27 5.96 17.04
C LYS A 58 10.94 5.96 16.28
N THR A 59 10.84 5.10 15.27
CA THR A 59 9.67 4.92 14.42
C THR A 59 8.50 4.36 15.21
N TYR A 60 8.74 3.33 16.04
CA TYR A 60 7.71 2.78 16.93
C TYR A 60 7.13 3.86 17.85
N GLN A 61 7.98 4.60 18.54
CA GLN A 61 7.56 5.65 19.47
C GLN A 61 6.82 6.78 18.75
N PHE A 62 7.21 7.11 17.52
CA PHE A 62 6.49 8.08 16.71
C PHE A 62 5.08 7.59 16.36
N LEU A 63 4.94 6.38 15.82
CA LEU A 63 3.65 5.80 15.42
C LEU A 63 2.72 5.62 16.62
N TRP A 64 3.24 5.10 17.74
CA TRP A 64 2.50 4.87 18.99
C TRP A 64 1.89 6.14 19.57
N LYS A 65 2.55 7.30 19.38
CA LYS A 65 2.09 8.58 19.91
C LYS A 65 1.04 9.28 19.05
N GLN A 66 0.67 8.72 17.89
CA GLN A 66 -0.33 9.34 17.01
C GLN A 66 -1.73 8.89 17.41
N ASP A 67 -2.68 9.83 17.49
CA ASP A 67 -4.10 9.49 17.65
C ASP A 67 -4.71 8.97 16.33
N LYS A 68 -4.21 9.49 15.21
CA LYS A 68 -4.59 9.11 13.86
C LYS A 68 -3.41 9.27 12.91
N ILE A 69 -3.28 8.34 11.98
CA ILE A 69 -2.29 8.35 10.91
C ILE A 69 -2.94 8.80 9.61
N SER A 70 -2.25 9.69 8.89
CA SER A 70 -2.48 10.06 7.50
C SER A 70 -1.21 9.72 6.71
N ILE A 71 -1.37 9.03 5.57
CA ILE A 71 -0.27 8.69 4.65
C ILE A 71 -0.39 9.49 3.37
N GLU A 72 0.64 10.28 3.08
CA GLU A 72 0.78 10.99 1.81
C GLU A 72 1.88 10.35 0.97
N GLY A 73 1.52 9.82 -0.20
CA GLY A 73 2.45 9.16 -1.09
C GLY A 73 3.24 10.15 -1.94
N LYS A 74 4.57 10.04 -1.93
CA LYS A 74 5.44 10.69 -2.93
C LYS A 74 5.66 9.67 -4.03
N ALA A 75 4.87 9.74 -5.11
CA ALA A 75 4.78 8.72 -6.15
C ALA A 75 6.17 8.31 -6.72
N ASN A 76 6.74 7.22 -6.20
CA ASN A 76 7.97 6.60 -6.69
C ASN A 76 8.15 5.20 -6.05
N ASN A 77 7.35 4.21 -6.46
CA ASN A 77 7.57 2.83 -6.01
C ASN A 77 8.90 2.31 -6.57
N GLN A 78 9.89 2.06 -5.70
CA GLN A 78 11.19 1.49 -6.08
C GLN A 78 11.26 -0.02 -5.83
N GLY A 79 10.10 -0.66 -5.64
CA GLY A 79 9.93 -2.09 -5.40
C GLY A 79 10.28 -2.99 -6.58
N SER A 80 10.48 -4.26 -6.26
CA SER A 80 10.61 -5.35 -7.25
C SER A 80 9.86 -6.59 -6.76
N GLY A 81 9.22 -7.29 -7.68
CA GLY A 81 8.43 -8.49 -7.40
C GLY A 81 7.29 -8.23 -6.42
N HIS A 82 7.27 -8.97 -5.31
CA HIS A 82 6.21 -8.96 -4.30
C HIS A 82 6.43 -7.93 -3.18
N VAL A 83 7.35 -6.97 -3.35
CA VAL A 83 7.67 -5.96 -2.35
C VAL A 83 7.68 -4.57 -2.98
N GLY A 84 6.91 -3.64 -2.40
CA GLY A 84 6.91 -2.23 -2.77
C GLY A 84 7.66 -1.38 -1.74
N TYR A 85 8.48 -0.45 -2.21
CA TYR A 85 9.17 0.54 -1.38
C TYR A 85 8.65 1.92 -1.76
N TYR A 86 8.02 2.60 -0.80
CA TYR A 86 7.39 3.89 -1.04
C TYR A 86 7.98 4.95 -0.12
N PRO A 87 8.56 6.02 -0.69
CA PRO A 87 8.75 7.25 0.08
C PRO A 87 7.37 7.86 0.33
N ILE A 88 7.06 8.10 1.60
CA ILE A 88 5.79 8.66 2.05
C ILE A 88 6.03 9.72 3.12
N ASP A 89 5.00 10.52 3.39
CA ASP A 89 4.92 11.30 4.62
C ASP A 89 3.83 10.71 5.52
N ILE A 90 4.17 10.48 6.79
CA ILE A 90 3.24 10.08 7.83
C ILE A 90 3.02 11.29 8.73
N ASN A 91 1.82 11.87 8.72
CA ASN A 91 1.50 13.09 9.47
C ASN A 91 2.55 14.20 9.28
N GLY A 92 3.00 14.42 8.04
CA GLY A 92 4.00 15.42 7.68
C GLY A 92 5.46 15.06 8.01
N LYS A 93 5.75 13.85 8.50
CA LYS A 93 7.11 13.33 8.66
C LYS A 93 7.48 12.34 7.57
N SER A 94 8.59 12.59 6.89
CA SER A 94 9.11 11.69 5.86
C SER A 94 9.45 10.31 6.45
N ALA A 95 9.04 9.28 5.73
CA ALA A 95 9.25 7.89 6.08
C ALA A 95 9.33 7.02 4.82
N THR A 96 9.94 5.86 4.97
CA THR A 96 9.88 4.79 3.98
C THR A 96 8.88 3.73 4.42
N LEU A 97 7.84 3.50 3.61
CA LEU A 97 6.88 2.42 3.78
C LEU A 97 7.25 1.24 2.88
N THR A 98 7.50 0.09 3.50
CA THR A 98 7.68 -1.17 2.79
C THR A 98 6.42 -2.01 2.90
N ILE A 99 5.84 -2.39 1.76
CA ILE A 99 4.64 -3.24 1.71
C ILE A 99 4.94 -4.57 1.04
N GLN A 100 4.26 -5.61 1.49
CA GLN A 100 4.22 -6.91 0.83
C GLN A 100 2.98 -6.98 -0.08
N ILE A 101 3.22 -7.21 -1.37
CA ILE A 101 2.21 -7.36 -2.42
C ILE A 101 2.14 -8.84 -2.79
N LYS A 102 1.01 -9.49 -2.53
CA LYS A 102 0.87 -10.92 -2.86
C LYS A 102 0.75 -11.14 -4.37
N HIS A 103 -0.08 -10.36 -5.04
CA HIS A 103 -0.30 -10.47 -6.49
C HIS A 103 -0.29 -9.08 -7.13
N GLY A 104 0.53 -8.90 -8.17
CA GLY A 104 0.53 -7.66 -8.95
C GLY A 104 -0.77 -7.51 -9.74
N PHE A 105 -1.26 -6.28 -9.88
CA PHE A 105 -2.46 -5.93 -10.68
C PHE A 105 -3.80 -6.54 -10.21
N LEU A 106 -3.81 -7.19 -9.04
CA LEU A 106 -5.04 -7.57 -8.34
C LEU A 106 -5.26 -6.66 -7.12
N PRO A 107 -6.51 -6.27 -6.81
CA PRO A 107 -6.85 -5.39 -5.69
C PRO A 107 -6.81 -6.12 -4.33
N GLU A 108 -5.69 -6.79 -4.03
CA GLU A 108 -5.52 -7.58 -2.80
C GLU A 108 -4.77 -6.82 -1.73
N LYS A 109 -5.44 -6.47 -0.62
CA LYS A 109 -4.93 -5.57 0.44
C LYS A 109 -3.45 -5.85 0.76
N PRO A 110 -2.53 -4.90 0.52
CA PRO A 110 -1.13 -5.12 0.85
C PRO A 110 -0.97 -5.17 2.37
N ASN A 111 0.03 -5.88 2.83
CA ASN A 111 0.40 -5.86 4.25
C ASN A 111 1.61 -4.94 4.45
N ILE A 112 1.59 -4.19 5.56
CA ILE A 112 2.76 -3.42 5.98
C ILE A 112 3.83 -4.41 6.43
N LYS A 113 5.00 -4.35 5.79
CA LYS A 113 6.17 -5.16 6.16
C LYS A 113 7.06 -4.39 7.13
N SER A 114 7.34 -3.14 6.83
CA SER A 114 8.09 -2.25 7.72
C SER A 114 7.83 -0.78 7.41
N ILE A 115 8.05 0.07 8.41
CA ILE A 115 8.07 1.53 8.34
C ILE A 115 9.37 1.98 9.00
N GLU A 116 10.01 2.96 8.37
CA GLU A 116 11.23 3.60 8.87
C GLU A 116 11.07 5.11 8.71
N LEU A 117 11.17 5.87 9.80
CA LEU A 117 11.26 7.32 9.69
C LEU A 117 12.60 7.72 9.07
N ASP A 118 12.56 8.70 8.18
CA ASP A 118 13.79 9.29 7.66
C ASP A 118 14.52 10.04 8.79
N LYS A 119 15.83 10.29 8.58
CA LYS A 119 16.70 10.87 9.61
C LYS A 119 16.28 12.29 9.98
#